data_AF-K1TTH2-F1
#
_entry.id   AF-K1TTH2-F1
#
_cell.length_a   1.000
_cell.length_b   1.000
_cell.length_c   1.000
_cell.angle_alpha   90.00
_cell.angle_beta   90.00
_cell.angle_gamma   90.00
#
_symmetry.space_group_name_H-M   'P 1'
#
loop_
_entity.id
_entity.type
_entity.pdbx_description
1 polymer ?
#
loop_
_entity_poly.entity_id
_entity_poly.type
_entity_poly.pdbx_seq_one_letter_code
_entity_poly.pdbx_strand_id
1 'polypeptide(L)'
;MVTDVLSQSNVTTFIYSPAQPLSTIKRHLVIVPPGAEKEAGFQMWLQRIHQLARNTGAKVAFFASDATLQHIRPRRERKAPANIGFVPFDRWDDLPSLEHDLRDDDCLWFVMSRRDRVSYHPAMSRIPGYLEQVFAGYSAVLVYPVQAGATDRYL
;
A
#
# COMPACT_ATOMS: atom_id res chain seq x y z
N MET A 1 12.26 -5.37 17.15
CA MET A 1 11.75 -6.67 16.62
C MET A 1 11.27 -6.55 15.18
N VAL A 2 10.17 -5.83 14.86
CA VAL A 2 9.71 -5.70 13.45
C VAL A 2 10.64 -4.85 12.58
N THR A 3 11.21 -3.78 13.15
CA THR A 3 12.21 -2.92 12.49
C THR A 3 13.49 -3.66 12.11
N ASP A 4 13.91 -4.64 12.93
CA ASP A 4 15.15 -5.39 12.72
C ASP A 4 15.01 -6.39 11.57
N VAL A 5 13.85 -7.07 11.47
CA VAL A 5 13.53 -7.98 10.36
C VAL A 5 13.46 -7.24 9.02
N LEU A 6 12.89 -6.03 9.01
CA LEU A 6 12.82 -5.19 7.81
C LEU A 6 14.20 -4.71 7.35
N SER A 7 15.19 -4.63 8.25
CA SER A 7 16.54 -4.16 7.93
C SER A 7 17.42 -5.21 7.25
N GLN A 8 17.15 -6.51 7.51
CA GLN A 8 17.97 -7.63 7.05
C GLN A 8 17.39 -8.40 5.85
N SER A 9 16.17 -8.08 5.41
CA SER A 9 15.50 -8.83 4.34
C SER A 9 15.33 -8.01 3.07
N ASN A 10 15.74 -8.58 1.92
CA ASN A 10 15.52 -8.03 0.59
C ASN A 10 14.25 -8.66 -0.05
N VAL A 11 13.16 -8.69 0.71
CA VAL A 11 11.87 -9.24 0.25
C VAL A 11 10.79 -8.18 0.39
N THR A 12 9.70 -8.35 -0.36
CA THR A 12 8.50 -7.54 -0.13
C THR A 12 7.85 -8.00 1.18
N THR A 13 7.79 -7.13 2.19
CA THR A 13 7.22 -7.43 3.50
C THR A 13 5.84 -6.81 3.63
N PHE A 14 4.89 -7.58 4.16
CA PHE A 14 3.55 -7.12 4.51
C PHE A 14 3.41 -7.22 6.03
N ILE A 15 3.10 -6.11 6.69
CA ILE A 15 2.83 -6.07 8.14
C ILE A 15 1.34 -5.82 8.30
N TYR A 16 0.60 -6.84 8.72
CA TYR A 16 -0.84 -6.77 8.92
C TYR A 16 -1.17 -6.50 10.39
N SER A 17 -1.97 -5.47 10.63
CA SER A 17 -2.53 -5.10 11.92
C SER A 17 -4.06 -5.24 11.85
N PRO A 18 -4.63 -6.36 12.33
CA PRO A 18 -6.07 -6.59 12.26
C PRO A 18 -6.83 -5.79 13.32
N ALA A 19 -7.94 -5.15 12.94
CA ALA A 19 -8.99 -4.70 13.87
C ALA A 19 -10.23 -5.61 13.81
N GLN A 20 -10.34 -6.42 12.75
CA GLN A 20 -11.44 -7.36 12.52
C GLN A 20 -10.96 -8.65 11.82
N PRO A 21 -11.76 -9.74 11.83
CA PRO A 21 -11.46 -10.94 11.06
C PRO A 21 -11.29 -10.63 9.57
N LEU A 22 -10.33 -11.29 8.91
CA LEU A 22 -10.02 -11.01 7.50
C LEU A 22 -11.24 -11.24 6.58
N SER A 23 -12.12 -12.17 6.93
CA SER A 23 -13.32 -12.52 6.14
C SER A 23 -14.40 -11.43 6.14
N THR A 24 -14.36 -10.45 7.05
CA THR A 24 -15.34 -9.37 7.10
C THR A 24 -14.94 -8.16 6.27
N ILE A 25 -13.69 -8.10 5.80
CA ILE A 25 -13.19 -6.99 4.98
C ILE A 25 -13.83 -7.05 3.59
N LYS A 26 -14.51 -5.98 3.20
CA LYS A 26 -15.18 -5.87 1.88
C LYS A 26 -14.51 -4.90 0.94
N ARG A 27 -13.70 -3.97 1.46
CA ARG A 27 -13.02 -2.96 0.65
C ARG A 27 -11.59 -2.70 1.17
N HIS A 28 -10.64 -2.71 0.24
CA HIS A 28 -9.24 -2.39 0.50
C HIS A 28 -8.91 -1.03 -0.12
N LEU A 29 -8.46 -0.08 0.70
CA LEU A 29 -8.01 1.23 0.25
C LEU A 29 -6.49 1.21 0.23
N VAL A 30 -5.91 1.33 -0.96
CA VAL A 30 -4.46 1.21 -1.18
C VAL A 30 -3.87 2.58 -1.48
N ILE A 31 -3.24 3.17 -0.48
CA ILE A 31 -2.57 4.46 -0.54
C ILE A 31 -1.14 4.24 -1.03
N VAL A 32 -0.82 4.82 -2.18
CA VAL A 32 0.45 4.64 -2.89
C VAL A 32 1.19 5.98 -2.99
N PRO A 33 2.48 6.04 -2.61
CA PRO A 33 3.22 7.29 -2.62
C PRO A 33 3.61 7.70 -4.05
N PRO A 34 3.82 8.99 -4.29
CA PRO A 34 4.39 9.46 -5.54
C PRO A 34 5.72 8.76 -5.84
N GLY A 35 5.91 8.33 -7.09
CA GLY A 35 7.15 7.68 -7.50
C GLY A 35 7.27 6.20 -7.12
N ALA A 36 6.25 5.59 -6.52
CA ALA A 36 6.27 4.16 -6.16
C ALA A 36 6.53 3.24 -7.37
N GLU A 37 6.14 3.66 -8.57
CA GLU A 37 6.39 2.94 -9.82
C GLU A 37 7.87 2.78 -10.16
N LYS A 38 8.74 3.57 -9.53
CA LYS A 38 10.20 3.55 -9.70
C LYS A 38 10.89 2.58 -8.72
N GLU A 39 10.16 2.02 -7.76
CA GLU A 39 10.71 1.03 -6.83
C GLU A 39 10.82 -0.34 -7.51
N ALA A 40 11.92 -1.06 -7.24
CA ALA A 40 12.15 -2.40 -7.82
C ALA A 40 11.01 -3.40 -7.52
N GLY A 41 10.46 -3.32 -6.31
CA GLY A 41 9.37 -4.17 -5.87
C GLY A 41 7.97 -3.79 -6.38
N PHE A 42 7.84 -2.75 -7.21
CA PHE A 42 6.54 -2.19 -7.61
C PHE A 42 5.59 -3.26 -8.17
N GLN A 43 6.06 -4.04 -9.14
CA GLN A 43 5.23 -5.07 -9.77
C GLN A 43 4.87 -6.20 -8.80
N MET A 44 5.75 -6.55 -7.86
CA MET A 44 5.53 -7.69 -6.96
C MET A 44 4.33 -7.46 -6.04
N TRP A 45 4.29 -6.33 -5.33
CA TRP A 45 3.17 -6.05 -4.43
C TRP A 45 1.89 -5.74 -5.18
N LEU A 46 1.97 -5.08 -6.35
CA LEU A 46 0.80 -4.78 -7.17
C LEU A 46 0.12 -6.07 -7.65
N GLN A 47 0.88 -7.07 -8.09
CA GLN A 47 0.34 -8.39 -8.45
C GLN A 47 -0.33 -9.08 -7.26
N ARG A 48 0.20 -8.95 -6.03
CA ARG A 48 -0.41 -9.51 -4.83
C ARG A 48 -1.76 -8.87 -4.52
N ILE A 49 -1.89 -7.56 -4.66
CA ILE A 49 -3.17 -6.86 -4.47
C ILE A 49 -4.18 -7.25 -5.57
N HIS A 50 -3.74 -7.40 -6.82
CA HIS A 50 -4.60 -7.93 -7.89
C HIS A 50 -5.09 -9.36 -7.58
N GLN A 51 -4.23 -10.22 -7.05
CA GLN A 51 -4.61 -11.57 -6.62
C GLN A 51 -5.60 -11.52 -5.46
N LEU A 52 -5.38 -10.65 -4.46
CA LEU A 52 -6.31 -10.42 -3.35
C LEU A 52 -7.70 -10.05 -3.87
N ALA A 53 -7.79 -9.06 -4.75
CA ALA A 53 -9.05 -8.61 -5.35
C ALA A 53 -9.76 -9.74 -6.10
N ARG A 54 -9.02 -10.57 -6.85
CA ARG A 54 -9.58 -11.68 -7.62
C ARG A 54 -10.04 -12.84 -6.75
N ASN A 55 -9.28 -13.17 -5.71
CA ASN A 55 -9.53 -14.35 -4.88
C ASN A 55 -10.63 -14.11 -3.84
N THR A 56 -10.78 -12.87 -3.37
CA THR A 56 -11.77 -12.52 -2.35
C THR A 56 -13.05 -11.91 -2.94
N GLY A 57 -12.97 -11.35 -4.14
CA GLY A 57 -14.04 -10.51 -4.70
C GLY A 57 -14.20 -9.16 -3.99
N ALA A 58 -13.36 -8.85 -3.00
CA ALA A 58 -13.40 -7.57 -2.29
C ALA A 58 -13.11 -6.40 -3.25
N LYS A 59 -13.68 -5.24 -2.95
CA LYS A 59 -13.39 -4.02 -3.70
C LYS A 59 -11.98 -3.53 -3.36
N VAL A 60 -11.24 -3.05 -4.35
CA VAL A 60 -9.95 -2.41 -4.15
C VAL A 60 -10.00 -1.01 -4.76
N ALA A 61 -9.57 -0.01 -4.02
CA ALA A 61 -9.43 1.35 -4.52
C ALA A 61 -7.97 1.81 -4.34
N PHE A 62 -7.29 2.11 -5.45
CA PHE A 62 -5.95 2.70 -5.41
C PHE A 62 -6.04 4.21 -5.32
N PHE A 63 -5.40 4.78 -4.30
CA PHE A 63 -5.23 6.21 -4.07
C PHE A 63 -3.78 6.58 -4.35
N ALA A 64 -3.53 7.29 -5.45
CA ALA A 64 -2.18 7.68 -5.86
C ALA A 64 -2.22 8.91 -6.77
N SER A 65 -1.05 9.52 -7.00
CA SER A 65 -0.90 10.55 -8.02
C SER A 65 -1.34 10.05 -9.40
N ASP A 66 -1.82 10.94 -10.28
CA ASP A 66 -2.19 10.56 -11.65
C ASP A 66 -1.04 9.87 -12.40
N ALA A 67 0.20 10.32 -12.19
CA ALA A 67 1.39 9.72 -12.78
C ALA A 67 1.59 8.27 -12.31
N THR A 68 1.46 8.00 -11.02
CA THR A 68 1.57 6.64 -10.46
C THR A 68 0.38 5.77 -10.89
N LEU A 69 -0.84 6.32 -10.95
CA LEU A 69 -2.03 5.60 -11.41
C LEU A 69 -1.91 5.11 -12.85
N GLN A 70 -1.22 5.83 -13.74
CA GLN A 70 -0.94 5.37 -15.11
C GLN A 70 -0.15 4.05 -15.14
N HIS A 71 0.68 3.80 -14.12
CA HIS A 71 1.48 2.59 -13.99
C HIS A 71 0.76 1.46 -13.24
N ILE A 72 -0.20 1.79 -12.38
CA ILE A 72 -1.05 0.82 -11.65
C ILE A 72 -2.16 0.29 -12.57
N ARG A 73 -2.73 1.15 -13.41
CA ARG A 73 -3.81 0.77 -14.32
C ARG A 73 -3.34 -0.34 -15.26
N PRO A 74 -4.22 -1.32 -15.56
CA PRO A 74 -3.88 -2.32 -16.56
C PRO A 74 -3.62 -1.66 -17.90
N ARG A 75 -2.75 -2.28 -18.71
CA ARG A 75 -2.48 -1.85 -20.08
C ARG A 75 -3.79 -1.74 -20.85
N ARG A 76 -3.87 -0.81 -21.81
CA ARG A 76 -5.08 -0.46 -22.58
C ARG A 76 -5.84 -1.67 -23.17
N GLU A 77 -5.14 -2.75 -23.47
CA GLU A 77 -5.70 -4.00 -24.02
C GLU A 77 -6.44 -4.87 -22.98
N ARG A 78 -6.29 -4.59 -21.69
CA ARG A 78 -6.90 -5.36 -20.59
C ARG A 78 -7.78 -4.44 -19.76
N LYS A 79 -9.07 -4.77 -19.64
CA LYS A 79 -9.96 -4.09 -18.69
C LYS A 79 -9.57 -4.44 -17.27
N ALA A 80 -9.58 -3.44 -16.38
CA ALA A 80 -9.48 -3.70 -14.95
C ALA A 80 -10.68 -4.55 -14.51
N PRO A 81 -10.48 -5.47 -13.53
CA PRO A 81 -11.60 -6.11 -12.86
C PRO A 81 -12.59 -5.05 -12.34
N ALA A 82 -13.90 -5.32 -12.42
CA ALA A 82 -14.94 -4.36 -12.04
C ALA A 82 -14.88 -3.95 -10.55
N ASN A 83 -14.21 -4.76 -9.71
CA ASN A 83 -13.99 -4.49 -8.30
C ASN A 83 -12.73 -3.64 -8.02
N ILE A 84 -12.02 -3.14 -9.03
CA ILE A 84 -10.83 -2.31 -8.85
C ILE A 84 -11.08 -0.89 -9.37
N GLY A 85 -10.96 0.08 -8.48
CA GLY A 85 -11.06 1.51 -8.75
C GLY A 85 -9.72 2.25 -8.62
N PHE A 86 -9.66 3.43 -9.24
CA PHE A 86 -8.48 4.30 -9.23
C PHE A 86 -8.93 5.72 -8.89
N VAL A 87 -8.37 6.29 -7.82
CA VAL A 87 -8.74 7.59 -7.27
C VAL A 87 -7.48 8.46 -7.23
N PRO A 88 -7.42 9.56 -7.99
CA PRO A 88 -6.33 10.53 -7.87
C PRO A 88 -6.22 11.02 -6.43
N PHE A 89 -5.00 10.95 -5.87
CA PHE A 89 -4.73 11.32 -4.49
C PHE A 89 -3.28 11.76 -4.33
N ASP A 90 -3.10 13.04 -4.00
CA ASP A 90 -1.79 13.66 -3.75
C ASP A 90 -1.66 14.22 -2.32
N ARG A 91 -2.69 14.07 -1.48
CA ARG A 91 -2.78 14.69 -0.16
C ARG A 91 -2.14 13.84 0.95
N TRP A 92 -0.87 13.48 0.79
CA TRP A 92 -0.12 12.73 1.80
C TRP A 92 0.14 13.51 3.10
N ASP A 93 0.03 14.83 3.05
CA ASP A 93 0.19 15.69 4.23
C ASP A 93 -1.03 15.67 5.17
N ASP A 94 -2.19 15.25 4.67
CA ASP A 94 -3.47 15.20 5.38
C ASP A 94 -4.09 13.80 5.31
N LEU A 95 -3.28 12.77 5.57
CA LEU A 95 -3.78 11.39 5.66
C LEU A 95 -4.93 11.22 6.68
N PRO A 96 -4.94 11.87 7.86
CA PRO A 96 -6.03 11.71 8.82
C PRO A 96 -7.42 12.00 8.23
N SER A 97 -7.53 12.89 7.24
CA SER A 97 -8.82 13.21 6.62
C SER A 97 -9.49 12.00 5.95
N LEU A 98 -8.75 10.93 5.65
CA LEU A 98 -9.29 9.70 5.07
C LEU A 98 -10.34 9.05 5.99
N GLU A 99 -10.23 9.24 7.31
CA GLU A 99 -11.14 8.65 8.30
C GLU A 99 -12.61 8.94 7.99
N HIS A 100 -12.92 10.13 7.49
CA HIS A 100 -14.28 10.56 7.17
C HIS A 100 -14.95 9.72 6.06
N ASP A 101 -14.17 9.05 5.21
CA ASP A 101 -14.66 8.22 4.10
C ASP A 101 -14.57 6.70 4.40
N LEU A 102 -14.07 6.33 5.58
CA LEU A 102 -13.88 4.95 6.00
C LEU A 102 -15.18 4.31 6.51
N ARG A 103 -15.21 2.99 6.39
CA ARG A 103 -16.27 2.10 6.83
C ARG A 103 -15.67 0.99 7.68
N ASP A 104 -16.48 0.45 8.58
CA ASP A 104 -16.03 -0.60 9.51
C ASP A 104 -15.49 -1.84 8.78
N ASP A 105 -15.96 -2.12 7.56
CA ASP A 105 -15.51 -3.23 6.71
C ASP A 105 -14.34 -2.89 5.76
N ASP A 106 -13.65 -1.77 6.01
CA ASP A 106 -12.48 -1.36 5.27
C ASP A 106 -11.17 -1.92 5.83
N CYS A 107 -10.20 -2.03 4.93
CA CYS A 107 -8.82 -2.32 5.26
C CYS A 107 -7.90 -1.32 4.55
N LEU A 108 -7.09 -0.60 5.33
CA LEU A 108 -6.12 0.38 4.84
C LEU A 108 -4.84 -0.30 4.42
N TRP A 109 -4.26 0.09 3.29
CA TRP A 109 -2.97 -0.39 2.81
C TRP A 109 -2.09 0.82 2.54
N PHE A 110 -0.93 0.89 3.17
CA PHE A 110 0.05 1.93 2.91
C PHE A 110 1.27 1.31 2.25
N VAL A 111 1.55 1.72 1.01
CA VAL A 111 2.79 1.37 0.34
C VAL A 111 3.88 2.29 0.89
N MET A 112 4.82 1.70 1.62
CA MET A 112 5.89 2.39 2.32
C MET A 112 7.15 2.42 1.46
N SER A 113 8.03 3.37 1.75
CA SER A 113 9.39 3.37 1.22
C SER A 113 10.39 3.69 2.33
N ARG A 114 11.67 3.33 2.14
CA ARG A 114 12.73 3.67 3.11
C ARG A 114 13.25 5.08 2.80
N ARG A 115 13.75 5.78 3.82
CA ARG A 115 14.16 7.20 3.78
C ARG A 115 15.13 7.55 2.65
N ASP A 116 15.93 6.60 2.22
CA ASP A 116 16.98 6.73 1.20
C ASP A 116 16.48 6.45 -0.23
N ARG A 117 15.17 6.23 -0.43
CA ARG A 117 14.59 5.84 -1.72
C ARG A 117 13.67 6.89 -2.32
N VAL A 118 13.48 6.75 -3.63
CA VAL A 118 12.82 7.73 -4.51
C VAL A 118 11.35 7.97 -4.17
N SER A 119 10.65 6.98 -3.62
CA SER A 119 9.23 7.11 -3.26
C SER A 119 8.99 7.44 -1.78
N TYR A 120 10.04 7.77 -1.02
CA TYR A 120 9.88 8.17 0.37
C TYR A 120 9.13 9.51 0.48
N HIS A 121 8.08 9.52 1.31
CA HIS A 121 7.35 10.73 1.65
C HIS A 121 7.53 11.03 3.15
N PRO A 122 7.79 12.29 3.58
CA PRO A 122 7.98 12.63 4.99
C PRO A 122 6.84 12.16 5.91
N ALA A 123 5.60 12.24 5.43
CA ALA A 123 4.41 11.77 6.13
C ALA A 123 4.43 10.28 6.50
N MET A 124 5.22 9.44 5.81
CA MET A 124 5.36 8.00 6.14
C MET A 124 5.86 7.77 7.56
N SER A 125 6.68 8.68 8.09
CA SER A 125 7.17 8.58 9.47
C SER A 125 6.07 8.71 10.52
N ARG A 126 4.93 9.33 10.16
CA ARG A 126 3.76 9.54 11.02
C ARG A 126 2.71 8.44 10.90
N ILE A 127 2.76 7.63 9.83
CA ILE A 127 1.75 6.58 9.56
C ILE A 127 1.56 5.62 10.74
N PRO A 128 2.62 5.09 11.39
CA PRO A 128 2.43 4.22 12.56
C PRO A 128 1.63 4.89 13.67
N GLY A 129 1.91 6.16 13.97
CA GLY A 129 1.14 6.93 14.95
C GLY A 129 -0.31 7.15 14.52
N TYR A 130 -0.57 7.41 13.24
CA TYR A 130 -1.94 7.51 12.72
C TYR A 130 -2.69 6.18 12.81
N LEU A 131 -2.03 5.04 12.61
CA LEU A 131 -2.65 3.72 12.78
C LEU A 131 -3.08 3.47 14.23
N GLU A 132 -2.32 3.97 15.20
CA GLU A 132 -2.63 3.81 16.63
C GLU A 132 -3.66 4.81 17.16
N GLN A 133 -3.74 6.01 16.58
CA GLN A 133 -4.54 7.11 17.13
C GLN A 133 -5.80 7.41 16.32
N VAL A 134 -5.67 7.47 14.99
CA VAL A 134 -6.75 7.90 14.08
C VAL A 134 -7.43 6.69 13.47
N PHE A 135 -6.66 5.68 13.04
CA PHE A 135 -7.18 4.51 12.34
C PHE A 135 -7.24 3.24 13.21
N ALA A 136 -7.24 3.39 14.54
CA ALA A 136 -7.17 2.27 15.48
C ALA A 136 -8.31 1.26 15.32
N GLY A 137 -9.47 1.70 14.83
CA GLY A 137 -10.63 0.85 14.56
C GLY A 137 -10.59 0.06 13.25
N TYR A 138 -9.57 0.25 12.41
CA TYR A 138 -9.52 -0.32 11.07
C TYR A 138 -8.37 -1.31 10.91
N SER A 139 -8.62 -2.38 10.16
CA SER A 139 -7.53 -3.28 9.74
C SER A 139 -6.58 -2.52 8.81
N ALA A 140 -5.28 -2.69 9.00
CA ALA A 140 -4.26 -2.01 8.20
C ALA A 140 -3.12 -2.93 7.76
N VAL A 141 -2.55 -2.66 6.59
CA VAL A 141 -1.38 -3.34 6.05
C VAL A 141 -0.33 -2.32 5.66
N LEU A 142 0.87 -2.44 6.22
CA LEU A 142 2.05 -1.74 5.71
C LEU A 142 2.77 -2.64 4.70
N VAL A 143 3.01 -2.12 3.50
CA VAL A 143 3.73 -2.82 2.44
C VAL A 143 5.11 -2.19 2.30
N TYR A 144 6.17 -2.95 2.52
CA TYR A 144 7.55 -2.54 2.27
C TYR A 144 8.06 -3.28 1.02
N PRO A 145 8.12 -2.63 -0.14
CA PRO A 145 8.60 -3.25 -1.37
C PRO A 145 10.08 -3.66 -1.26
N VAL A 146 10.43 -4.72 -1.97
CA VAL A 146 11.85 -5.06 -2.19
C VAL A 146 12.59 -3.90 -2.86
N GLN A 147 13.85 -3.68 -2.49
CA GLN A 147 14.64 -2.55 -2.97
C GLN A 147 15.75 -2.97 -3.92
N ALA A 148 16.06 -2.12 -4.90
CA ALA A 148 17.22 -2.31 -5.76
C ALA A 148 18.53 -2.19 -4.96
N GLY A 149 19.49 -3.09 -5.23
CA GLY A 149 20.87 -3.00 -4.73
C GLY A 149 21.16 -3.67 -3.38
N ALA A 150 20.21 -4.36 -2.74
CA ALA A 150 20.48 -5.11 -1.50
C ALA A 150 21.05 -6.54 -1.75
N THR A 151 20.98 -7.06 -2.99
CA THR A 151 21.57 -8.36 -3.36
C THR A 151 23.04 -8.26 -3.80
N ASP A 152 23.52 -7.07 -4.19
CA ASP A 152 24.86 -6.87 -4.79
C ASP A 152 25.99 -6.63 -3.77
N ARG A 153 25.71 -6.68 -2.47
CA ARG A 153 26.73 -6.42 -1.43
C ARG A 153 27.45 -7.68 -0.92
N TYR A 154 27.12 -8.85 -1.45
CA TYR A 154 27.70 -10.14 -1.05
C TYR A 154 28.06 -11.06 -2.23
N LEU A 155 28.27 -10.51 -3.42
CA LEU A 155 28.90 -11.19 -4.55
C LEU A 155 30.20 -10.49 -4.95
#